data_AF-A0A392RSA2-F1
#
_entry.id   AF-A0A392RSA2-F1
#
_cell.length_a   1.000
_cell.length_b   1.000
_cell.length_c   1.000
_cell.angle_alpha   90.00
_cell.angle_beta   90.00
_cell.angle_gamma   90.00
#
_symmetry.space_group_name_H-M   'P 1'
#
loop_
_entity.id
_entity.type
_entity.pdbx_description
1 polymer ?
#
loop_
_entity_poly.entity_id
_entity_poly.type
_entity_poly.pdbx_seq_one_letter_code
_entity_poly.pdbx_strand_id
1 'polypeptide(L)'
;GRIAPVYLFQGPRGTGKTSTARIFAAALNCVASDEGKPCGYCRECADFVSGKSLDLVEIDGTSKKGIDKARYLLKRLSVGSSTEASSRYTVFVIDECHL
;
A
#
# COMPACT_ATOMS: atom_id res chain seq x y z
N GLY A 1 10.17 -15.16 -3.83
CA GLY A 1 11.23 -14.15 -4.06
C GLY A 1 11.29 -13.19 -2.88
N ARG A 2 12.35 -12.39 -2.75
CA ARG A 2 12.42 -11.34 -1.73
C ARG A 2 11.59 -10.13 -2.19
N ILE A 3 10.76 -9.58 -1.30
CA ILE A 3 10.02 -8.34 -1.53
C ILE A 3 10.93 -7.16 -1.20
N ALA A 4 11.05 -6.20 -2.12
CA ALA A 4 11.82 -4.98 -1.89
C ALA A 4 11.02 -4.02 -0.99
N PRO A 5 11.68 -3.21 -0.15
CA PRO A 5 10.99 -2.27 0.73
C PRO A 5 10.39 -1.07 -0.01
N VAL A 6 10.85 -0.77 -1.23
CA VAL A 6 10.44 0.41 -2.01
C VAL A 6 10.31 0.03 -3.49
N TYR A 7 9.24 0.50 -4.12
CA TYR A 7 8.98 0.37 -5.55
C TYR A 7 8.63 1.74 -6.13
N LEU A 8 9.14 2.04 -7.33
CA LEU A 8 8.82 3.26 -8.07
C LEU A 8 8.11 2.89 -9.38
N PHE A 9 6.86 3.32 -9.53
CA PHE A 9 6.12 3.19 -10.78
C PHE A 9 6.23 4.48 -11.57
N GLN A 10 6.90 4.45 -12.73
CA GLN A 10 7.15 5.62 -13.57
C GLN A 10 6.44 5.49 -14.93
N GLY A 11 5.89 6.58 -15.42
CA GLY A 11 5.26 6.65 -16.74
C GLY A 11 4.27 7.83 -16.87
N PRO A 12 3.77 8.10 -18.09
CA PRO A 12 2.78 9.15 -18.34
C PRO A 12 1.50 9.03 -17.49
N ARG A 13 0.74 10.12 -17.39
CA ARG A 13 -0.58 10.10 -16.73
C ARG A 13 -1.50 9.11 -17.47
N GLY A 14 -2.25 8.31 -16.71
CA GLY A 14 -3.19 7.32 -17.27
C GLY A 14 -2.62 5.94 -17.57
N THR A 15 -1.31 5.69 -17.40
CA THR A 15 -0.73 4.34 -17.60
C THR A 15 -1.02 3.34 -16.47
N GLY A 16 -1.87 3.70 -15.51
CA GLY A 16 -2.27 2.81 -14.43
C GLY A 16 -1.29 2.70 -13.25
N LYS A 17 -0.29 3.60 -13.12
CA LYS A 17 0.70 3.57 -12.01
C LYS A 17 0.08 3.34 -10.62
N THR A 18 -0.87 4.20 -10.24
CA THR A 18 -1.55 4.13 -8.95
C THR A 18 -2.39 2.85 -8.83
N SER A 19 -3.07 2.45 -9.91
CA SER A 19 -3.85 1.21 -9.96
C SER A 19 -2.96 -0.03 -9.77
N THR A 20 -1.79 -0.07 -10.43
CA THR A 20 -0.81 -1.15 -10.27
C THR A 20 -0.26 -1.19 -8.85
N ALA A 21 0.07 -0.04 -8.25
CA ALA A 21 0.52 0.03 -6.87
C ALA A 21 -0.53 -0.52 -5.89
N ARG A 22 -1.81 -0.17 -6.09
CA ARG A 22 -2.93 -0.68 -5.28
C ARG A 22 -3.11 -2.19 -5.45
N ILE A 23 -3.13 -2.71 -6.69
CA ILE A 23 -3.26 -4.15 -6.95
C ILE A 23 -2.09 -4.93 -6.35
N PHE A 24 -0.87 -4.39 -6.45
CA PHE A 24 0.31 -4.98 -5.83
C PHE A 24 0.17 -5.04 -4.30
N ALA A 25 -0.32 -3.98 -3.65
CA ALA A 25 -0.61 -3.97 -2.22
C ALA A 25 -1.63 -5.04 -1.82
N ALA A 26 -2.71 -5.19 -2.59
CA ALA A 26 -3.71 -6.24 -2.37
C ALA A 26 -3.11 -7.65 -2.50
N ALA A 27 -2.24 -7.87 -3.49
CA ALA A 27 -1.56 -9.14 -3.68
C ALA A 27 -0.62 -9.48 -2.51
N LEU A 28 0.08 -8.48 -1.94
CA LEU A 28 0.99 -8.66 -0.81
C LEU A 28 0.28 -9.15 0.46
N ASN A 29 -0.93 -8.63 0.72
CA ASN A 29 -1.70 -8.98 1.91
C ASN A 29 -2.73 -10.09 1.68
N CYS A 30 -2.95 -10.53 0.44
CA CYS A 30 -3.90 -11.59 0.13
C CYS A 30 -3.49 -12.93 0.76
N VAL A 31 -4.39 -13.49 1.57
CA VAL A 31 -4.19 -14.77 2.30
C VAL A 31 -4.17 -15.98 1.37
N ALA A 32 -4.92 -15.93 0.27
CA ALA A 32 -5.05 -17.01 -0.70
C ALA A 32 -4.54 -16.60 -2.09
N SER A 33 -3.41 -15.89 -2.15
CA SER A 33 -2.85 -15.43 -3.43
C SER A 33 -2.48 -16.61 -4.35
N ASP A 34 -2.82 -16.48 -5.63
CA ASP A 34 -2.51 -17.47 -6.66
C ASP A 34 -1.59 -16.83 -7.70
N GLU A 35 -0.39 -17.40 -7.88
CA GLU A 35 0.68 -16.85 -8.74
C GLU A 35 0.93 -15.33 -8.58
N GLY A 36 0.78 -14.80 -7.36
CA GLY A 36 0.96 -13.38 -7.07
C GLY A 36 -0.22 -12.48 -7.48
N LYS A 37 -1.37 -13.06 -7.84
CA LYS A 37 -2.63 -12.35 -8.06
C LYS A 37 -3.46 -12.33 -6.77
N PRO A 38 -4.12 -11.20 -6.44
CA PRO A 38 -5.08 -11.18 -5.34
C PRO A 38 -6.29 -12.05 -5.69
N CYS A 39 -6.73 -12.88 -4.75
CA CYS A 39 -7.79 -13.88 -5.01
C CYS A 39 -9.19 -13.28 -5.18
N GLY A 40 -9.42 -12.05 -4.70
CA GLY A 40 -10.70 -11.34 -4.81
C GLY A 40 -11.79 -11.76 -3.81
N TYR A 41 -11.66 -12.89 -3.11
CA TYR A 41 -12.70 -13.39 -2.19
C TYR A 41 -12.28 -13.45 -0.71
N CYS A 42 -10.98 -13.41 -0.40
CA CYS A 42 -10.54 -13.41 1.00
C CYS A 42 -10.86 -12.09 1.69
N ARG A 43 -10.86 -12.09 3.03
CA ARG A 43 -11.14 -10.90 3.84
C ARG A 43 -10.29 -9.69 3.44
N GLU A 44 -8.98 -9.89 3.25
CA GLU A 44 -8.06 -8.82 2.87
C GLU A 44 -8.39 -8.23 1.48
N CYS A 45 -8.77 -9.08 0.52
CA CYS A 45 -9.23 -8.62 -0.79
C CYS A 45 -10.58 -7.87 -0.70
N ALA A 46 -11.50 -8.33 0.14
CA ALA A 46 -12.79 -7.67 0.35
C ALA A 46 -12.64 -6.31 1.05
N ASP A 47 -11.78 -6.22 2.07
CA ASP A 47 -11.46 -4.98 2.79
C ASP A 47 -10.73 -4.00 1.87
N PHE A 48 -9.84 -4.48 1.01
CA PHE A 48 -9.20 -3.68 -0.04
C PHE A 48 -10.22 -3.12 -1.05
N VAL A 49 -11.09 -3.96 -1.61
CA VAL A 49 -12.10 -3.54 -2.61
C VAL A 49 -13.11 -2.55 -1.99
N SER A 50 -13.47 -2.73 -0.72
CA SER A 50 -14.38 -1.83 -0.01
C SER A 50 -13.74 -0.53 0.50
N GLY A 51 -12.42 -0.34 0.31
CA GLY A 51 -11.67 0.83 0.78
C GLY A 51 -11.51 0.88 2.31
N LYS A 52 -11.72 -0.25 3.00
CA LYS A 52 -11.63 -0.38 4.47
C LYS A 52 -10.30 -0.99 4.93
N SER A 53 -9.42 -1.33 3.99
CA SER A 53 -8.08 -1.85 4.29
C SER A 53 -7.30 -0.86 5.16
N LEU A 54 -7.02 -1.25 6.40
CA LEU A 54 -6.22 -0.46 7.34
C LEU A 54 -4.73 -0.45 6.97
N ASP A 55 -4.31 -1.42 6.16
CA ASP A 55 -2.91 -1.66 5.83
C ASP A 55 -2.50 -1.04 4.48
N LEU A 56 -3.38 -0.24 3.87
CA LEU A 56 -3.09 0.56 2.69
C LEU A 56 -3.27 2.04 3.02
N VAL A 57 -2.18 2.81 2.94
CA VAL A 57 -2.19 4.26 3.19
C VAL A 57 -1.86 4.98 1.90
N GLU A 58 -2.84 5.73 1.38
CA GLU A 58 -2.66 6.53 0.17
C GLU A 58 -2.36 7.98 0.53
N ILE A 59 -1.34 8.54 -0.11
CA ILE A 59 -0.84 9.89 0.10
C ILE A 59 -0.69 10.57 -1.25
N ASP A 60 -1.24 11.76 -1.36
CA ASP A 60 -0.96 12.66 -2.47
C ASP A 60 0.35 13.43 -2.18
N GLY A 61 1.36 13.24 -3.02
CA GLY A 61 2.66 13.90 -2.91
C GLY A 61 2.58 15.43 -2.98
N THR A 62 1.54 15.98 -3.63
CA THR A 62 1.34 17.43 -3.66
C THR A 62 0.87 18.01 -2.32
N SER A 63 0.45 17.15 -1.37
CA SER A 63 -0.07 17.54 -0.07
C SER A 63 1.00 17.48 1.02
N LYS A 64 1.51 18.65 1.44
CA LYS A 64 2.44 18.76 2.59
C LYS A 64 1.90 18.07 3.84
N LYS A 65 0.61 18.24 4.14
CA LYS A 65 -0.06 17.58 5.28
C LYS A 65 -0.05 16.05 5.13
N GLY A 66 -0.25 15.55 3.90
CA GLY A 66 -0.20 14.12 3.58
C GLY A 66 1.21 13.53 3.80
N ILE A 67 2.24 14.22 3.29
CA ILE A 67 3.64 13.84 3.48
C ILE A 67 4.04 13.81 4.96
N ASP A 68 3.65 14.84 5.72
CA ASP A 68 3.97 14.90 7.15
C ASP A 68 3.29 13.77 7.93
N LYS A 69 2.03 13.44 7.60
CA LYS A 69 1.32 12.28 8.15
C LYS A 69 2.05 10.97 7.80
N ALA A 70 2.52 10.81 6.57
CA ALA A 70 3.29 9.65 6.13
C ALA A 70 4.58 9.49 6.94
N ARG A 71 5.34 10.57 7.08
CA ARG A 71 6.60 10.59 7.85
C ARG A 71 6.36 10.23 9.32
N TYR A 72 5.28 10.74 9.91
CA TYR A 72 4.89 10.40 11.27
C TYR A 72 4.51 8.92 11.42
N LEU A 73 3.71 8.37 10.50
CA LEU A 73 3.31 6.96 10.50
C LEU A 73 4.52 6.03 10.34
N LEU A 74 5.41 6.31 9.39
CA LEU A 74 6.65 5.56 9.20
C LEU A 74 7.52 5.57 10.46
N LYS A 75 7.66 6.72 11.12
CA LYS A 75 8.39 6.83 12.37
C LYS A 75 7.75 5.98 13.47
N ARG A 76 6.42 5.98 13.62
CA ARG A 76 5.73 5.12 14.62
C ARG A 76 5.94 3.63 14.36
N LEU A 77 5.92 3.20 13.10
CA LEU A 77 6.18 1.81 12.72
C LEU A 77 7.62 1.39 13.08
N SER A 78 8.60 2.28 12.91
CA SER A 78 10.00 2.00 13.26
C SER A 78 10.29 1.86 14.77
N VAL A 79 9.42 2.39 15.64
CA VAL A 79 9.61 2.39 17.09
C VAL A 79 8.97 1.16 17.76
N GLY A 80 8.57 0.15 16.97
CA GLY A 80 8.16 -1.15 17.51
C GLY A 80 6.75 -1.19 18.10
N SER A 81 5.85 -0.28 17.70
CA SER A 81 4.42 -0.50 17.91
C SER A 81 3.94 -1.60 16.97
N SER A 82 4.19 -2.85 17.34
CA SER A 82 3.40 -4.01 16.95
C SER A 82 1.98 -3.82 17.49
N THR A 83 1.26 -2.88 16.90
CA THR A 83 -0.19 -2.94 16.92
C THR A 83 -0.52 -4.19 16.12
N GLU A 84 -1.39 -5.03 16.65
CA GLU A 84 -1.90 -6.28 16.08
C GLU A 84 -2.49 -6.05 14.67
N ALA A 85 -1.64 -5.80 13.69
CA ALA A 85 -2.03 -5.59 12.31
C ALA A 85 -2.43 -6.96 11.78
N SER A 86 -3.71 -7.10 11.42
CA SER A 86 -4.27 -8.29 10.76
C SER A 86 -3.47 -8.70 9.53
N SER A 87 -2.81 -7.73 8.87
CA SER A 87 -2.07 -7.94 7.63
C SER A 87 -0.57 -8.05 7.78
N ARG A 88 0.01 -8.71 6.79
CA ARG A 88 1.44 -9.03 6.70
C ARG A 88 2.31 -7.80 6.37
N TYR A 89 1.78 -6.82 5.66
CA TYR A 89 2.48 -5.62 5.22
C TYR A 89 1.60 -4.38 5.37
N THR A 90 2.14 -3.30 5.94
CA THR A 90 1.56 -1.96 5.82
C THR A 90 2.17 -1.27 4.60
N VAL A 91 1.36 -0.97 3.58
CA VAL A 91 1.80 -0.43 2.30
C VAL A 91 1.42 1.05 2.19
N PHE A 92 2.40 1.88 1.87
CA PHE A 92 2.21 3.30 1.59
C PHE A 92 2.28 3.53 0.08
N VAL A 93 1.22 4.11 -0.50
CA VAL A 93 1.19 4.52 -1.91
C VAL A 93 1.24 6.04 -1.96
N ILE A 94 2.34 6.57 -2.50
CA ILE A 94 2.55 8.02 -2.68
C ILE A 94 2.36 8.34 -4.17
N ASP A 95 1.27 9.03 -4.50
CA ASP A 95 1.05 9.51 -5.86
C ASP A 95 1.83 10.81 -6.10
N GLU A 96 2.25 11.05 -7.34
CA GLU A 96 3.01 12.24 -7.76
C GLU A 96 4.21 12.59 -6.85
N CYS A 97 5.00 11.59 -6.44
CA CYS A 97 6.08 11.72 -5.44
C CYS A 97 7.27 12.63 -5.83
N HIS A 98 7.25 13.22 -7.02
CA HIS A 98 8.29 14.12 -7.51
C HIS A 98 7.96 15.60 -7.24
N LEU A 99 6.72 15.89 -6.84
CA LEU A 99 6.22 17.21 -6.46
C LEU A 99 6.41 17.44 -4.95
#